data_AF-A0A1E1WRM5-F1
#
_entry.id   AF-A0A1E1WRM5-F1
#
_cell.length_a   1.000
_cell.length_b   1.000
_cell.length_c   1.000
_cell.angle_alpha   90.00
_cell.angle_beta   90.00
_cell.angle_gamma   90.00
#
_symmetry.space_group_name_H-M   'P 1'
#
loop_
_entity.id
_entity.type
_entity.pdbx_description
1 polymer ?
#
loop_
_entity_poly.entity_id
_entity_poly.type
_entity_poly.pdbx_seq_one_letter_code
_entity_poly.pdbx_strand_id
1 'polypeptide(L)'
;FLLVTDTKMAELLSIPLKKSSDVDLVKPLRNLIQATYSGAEAADECCEAVAELARLRAQAIWKLFDQSSLDVIYNYYDQLVSLESKVPPQEVAVPFKWKDAFDRGSIFGGRMSLTVSSLAFERVCVLFNIGALQSARAAHEPLDTEDSLKLAAKLCQQAAGVFTHLKGTVLLAVHQDPTPDLAPDTLAALAQLMLAQAQELIAYKCIRDEMKESMVAKVCAAGEEMYADALRLMQREALKPLWDRDWLAVVAAKQAAFRGLAQLYA
;
A
#
# COMPACT_ATOMS: atom_id res chain seq x y z
N PHE A 1 -38.19 6.06 4.17
CA PHE A 1 -38.41 7.35 3.48
C PHE A 1 -37.48 8.48 3.94
N LEU A 2 -36.35 8.18 4.61
CA LEU A 2 -35.31 9.16 5.00
C LEU A 2 -33.90 8.75 4.51
N LEU A 3 -33.82 7.87 3.50
CA LEU A 3 -32.56 7.23 3.07
C LEU A 3 -32.21 7.42 1.58
N VAL A 4 -32.97 8.24 0.83
CA VAL A 4 -32.83 8.33 -0.65
C VAL A 4 -32.35 9.71 -1.13
N THR A 5 -32.10 10.64 -0.23
CA THR A 5 -31.53 11.93 -0.59
C THR A 5 -30.36 12.20 0.35
N ASP A 6 -29.15 12.15 -0.20
CA ASP A 6 -27.87 12.52 0.44
C ASP A 6 -27.16 11.45 1.31
N THR A 7 -27.13 10.18 0.86
CA THR A 7 -26.22 9.18 1.45
C THR A 7 -24.77 9.47 1.05
N LYS A 8 -24.10 10.34 1.81
CA LYS A 8 -22.65 10.47 1.76
C LYS A 8 -22.03 9.14 2.20
N MET A 9 -21.22 8.53 1.34
CA MET A 9 -20.48 7.30 1.65
C MET A 9 -19.60 7.52 2.89
N ALA A 10 -19.51 6.52 3.76
CA ALA A 10 -18.59 6.56 4.89
C ALA A 10 -17.14 6.59 4.38
N GLU A 11 -16.28 7.40 4.99
CA GLU A 11 -14.89 7.57 4.57
C GLU A 11 -14.17 6.21 4.46
N LEU A 12 -13.33 6.09 3.44
CA LEU A 12 -12.47 4.92 3.25
C LEU A 12 -11.29 4.99 4.22
N LEU A 13 -10.91 3.86 4.79
CA LEU A 13 -9.69 3.74 5.57
C LEU A 13 -8.49 3.78 4.63
N SER A 14 -7.54 4.66 4.97
CA SER A 14 -6.26 4.80 4.27
C SER A 14 -5.15 4.13 5.08
N ILE A 15 -4.30 3.37 4.40
CA ILE A 15 -3.16 2.70 5.00
C ILE A 15 -2.04 3.73 5.22
N PRO A 16 -1.46 3.82 6.42
CA PRO A 16 -0.36 4.74 6.68
C PRO A 16 0.90 4.37 5.89
N LEU A 17 1.71 5.37 5.58
CA LEU A 17 2.98 5.19 4.88
C LEU A 17 4.08 4.74 5.85
N LYS A 18 4.93 3.82 5.41
CA LYS A 18 6.24 3.59 6.04
C LYS A 18 7.10 4.83 5.87
N LYS A 19 7.91 5.11 6.89
CA LYS A 19 8.87 6.23 6.89
C LYS A 19 10.28 5.68 6.77
N SER A 20 11.07 6.23 5.86
CA SER A 20 12.49 5.89 5.70
C SER A 20 13.38 7.00 6.23
N SER A 21 14.64 6.68 6.55
CA SER A 21 15.68 7.70 6.73
C SER A 21 16.42 7.97 5.42
N ASP A 22 17.11 9.10 5.36
CA ASP A 22 18.08 9.36 4.31
C ASP A 22 19.21 8.33 4.36
N VAL A 23 19.67 7.94 3.16
CA VAL A 23 20.82 7.06 2.96
C VAL A 23 21.62 7.57 1.77
N ASP A 24 22.93 7.37 1.81
CA ASP A 24 23.80 7.61 0.65
C ASP A 24 23.70 6.42 -0.31
N LEU A 25 22.99 6.64 -1.43
CA LEU A 25 22.94 5.69 -2.54
C LEU A 25 24.15 5.83 -3.48
N VAL A 26 24.76 7.02 -3.53
CA VAL A 26 25.64 7.41 -4.62
C VAL A 26 26.98 6.72 -4.49
N LYS A 27 27.64 6.89 -3.33
CA LYS A 27 28.96 6.31 -3.09
C LYS A 27 29.00 4.78 -3.19
N PRO A 28 28.13 4.00 -2.51
CA PRO A 28 28.19 2.54 -2.57
C PRO A 28 27.88 1.98 -3.96
N LEU A 29 26.89 2.54 -4.66
CA LEU A 29 26.54 2.05 -6.01
C LEU A 29 27.61 2.41 -7.04
N ARG A 30 28.21 3.60 -6.97
CA ARG A 30 29.34 3.95 -7.85
C ARG A 30 30.51 3.00 -7.67
N ASN A 31 30.90 2.72 -6.43
CA ASN A 31 31.98 1.78 -6.13
C ASN A 31 31.68 0.37 -6.68
N LEU A 32 30.45 -0.11 -6.48
CA LEU A 32 30.03 -1.42 -6.99
C LEU A 32 30.06 -1.49 -8.51
N ILE A 33 29.54 -0.47 -9.20
CA ILE A 33 29.52 -0.41 -10.66
C ILE A 33 30.94 -0.37 -11.21
N GLN A 34 31.83 0.45 -10.64
CA GLN A 34 33.24 0.53 -11.06
C GLN A 34 33.98 -0.80 -10.87
N ALA A 35 33.70 -1.51 -9.78
CA ALA A 35 34.27 -2.83 -9.54
C ALA A 35 33.73 -3.89 -10.53
N THR A 36 32.47 -3.76 -10.94
CA THR A 36 31.78 -4.72 -11.82
C THR A 36 32.10 -4.50 -13.30
N TYR A 37 32.22 -3.23 -13.71
CA TYR A 37 32.35 -2.83 -15.12
C TYR A 37 33.65 -2.03 -15.32
N SER A 38 34.70 -2.69 -15.80
CA SER A 38 36.07 -2.17 -15.87
C SER A 38 36.35 -1.15 -17.01
N GLY A 39 35.33 -0.45 -17.54
CA GLY A 39 35.45 0.50 -18.66
C GLY A 39 35.24 1.95 -18.23
N ALA A 40 36.20 2.83 -18.53
CA ALA A 40 36.21 4.23 -18.08
C ALA A 40 35.01 5.06 -18.59
N GLU A 41 34.54 4.85 -19.83
CA GLU A 41 33.40 5.58 -20.40
C GLU A 41 32.05 5.12 -19.80
N ALA A 42 31.91 3.82 -19.50
CA ALA A 42 30.73 3.28 -18.82
C ALA A 42 30.63 3.75 -17.35
N ALA A 43 31.75 4.10 -16.73
CA ALA A 43 31.79 4.55 -15.34
C ALA A 43 31.18 5.94 -15.14
N ASP A 44 31.40 6.88 -16.07
CA ASP A 44 30.90 8.26 -15.95
C ASP A 44 29.38 8.35 -16.21
N GLU A 45 28.85 7.70 -17.24
CA GLU A 45 27.40 7.65 -17.50
C GLU A 45 26.64 6.97 -16.35
N CYS A 46 27.20 5.90 -15.78
CA CYS A 46 26.63 5.26 -14.60
C CYS A 46 26.65 6.19 -13.37
N CYS A 47 27.63 7.09 -13.25
CA CYS A 47 27.71 8.04 -12.14
C CYS A 47 26.56 9.04 -12.15
N GLU A 48 26.09 9.47 -13.32
CA GLU A 48 24.91 10.34 -13.46
C GLU A 48 23.62 9.58 -13.17
N ALA A 49 23.45 8.37 -13.72
CA ALA A 49 22.28 7.55 -13.48
C ALA A 49 22.09 7.20 -11.99
N VAL A 50 23.19 6.93 -11.26
CA VAL A 50 23.16 6.70 -9.81
C VAL A 50 22.77 7.97 -9.04
N ALA A 51 23.22 9.15 -9.47
CA ALA A 51 22.82 10.41 -8.85
C ALA A 51 21.32 10.68 -9.06
N GLU A 52 20.81 10.38 -10.25
CA GLU A 52 19.39 10.49 -10.56
C GLU A 52 18.55 9.49 -9.75
N LEU A 53 19.01 8.25 -9.57
CA LEU A 53 18.36 7.28 -8.69
C LEU A 53 18.27 7.80 -7.24
N ALA A 54 19.34 8.43 -6.74
CA ALA A 54 19.34 9.04 -5.41
C ALA A 54 18.32 10.20 -5.31
N ARG A 55 18.22 11.02 -6.37
CA ARG A 55 17.21 12.08 -6.48
C ARG A 55 15.78 11.52 -6.48
N LEU A 56 15.54 10.46 -7.25
CA LEU A 56 14.24 9.76 -7.30
C LEU A 56 13.87 9.19 -5.93
N ARG A 57 14.81 8.54 -5.23
CA ARG A 57 14.59 8.04 -3.86
C ARG A 57 14.16 9.17 -2.93
N ALA A 58 14.91 10.28 -2.91
CA ALA A 58 14.61 11.41 -2.04
C ALA A 58 13.19 11.95 -2.30
N GLN A 59 12.75 12.02 -3.56
CA GLN A 59 11.39 12.45 -3.89
C GLN A 59 10.34 11.42 -3.46
N ALA A 60 10.59 10.15 -3.74
CA ALA A 60 9.69 9.06 -3.40
C ALA A 60 9.48 8.89 -1.88
N ILE A 61 10.46 9.22 -1.04
CA ILE A 61 10.33 9.06 0.43
C ILE A 61 9.93 10.35 1.17
N TRP A 62 10.26 11.55 0.66
CA TRP A 62 10.01 12.82 1.37
C TRP A 62 8.83 13.63 0.83
N LYS A 63 8.53 13.56 -0.47
CA LYS A 63 7.48 14.40 -1.11
C LYS A 63 6.10 13.73 -1.18
N LEU A 64 5.83 12.80 -0.26
CA LEU A 64 4.62 11.96 -0.23
C LEU A 64 3.29 12.70 0.07
N PHE A 65 3.27 14.04 0.02
CA PHE A 65 2.10 14.86 0.36
C PHE A 65 1.47 15.63 -0.82
N ASP A 66 1.98 15.46 -2.04
CA ASP A 66 1.37 16.06 -3.23
C ASP A 66 0.71 14.99 -4.12
N GLN A 67 -0.37 15.36 -4.80
CA GLN A 67 -1.18 14.52 -5.70
C GLN A 67 -0.38 13.99 -6.91
N SER A 68 0.83 14.52 -7.13
CA SER A 68 1.85 14.09 -8.11
C SER A 68 2.75 12.93 -7.61
N SER A 69 2.46 12.31 -6.46
CA SER A 69 3.36 11.37 -5.76
C SER A 69 3.41 9.93 -6.28
N LEU A 70 2.34 9.42 -6.91
CA LEU A 70 2.29 8.01 -7.35
C LEU A 70 3.29 7.73 -8.48
N ASP A 71 3.35 8.59 -9.50
CA ASP A 71 4.25 8.40 -10.64
C ASP A 71 5.73 8.44 -10.21
N VAL A 72 6.05 9.28 -9.22
CA VAL A 72 7.39 9.38 -8.65
C VAL A 72 7.80 8.08 -7.96
N ILE A 73 6.92 7.52 -7.11
CA ILE A 73 7.24 6.28 -6.40
C ILE A 73 7.21 5.05 -7.34
N TYR A 74 6.34 5.04 -8.35
CA TYR A 74 6.33 4.01 -9.38
C TYR A 74 7.65 4.01 -10.15
N ASN A 75 8.07 5.17 -10.64
CA ASN A 75 9.35 5.29 -11.34
C ASN A 75 10.51 4.85 -10.45
N TYR A 76 10.53 5.26 -9.17
CA TYR A 76 11.57 4.81 -8.26
C TYR A 76 11.57 3.28 -8.07
N TYR A 77 10.41 2.66 -7.89
CA TYR A 77 10.29 1.20 -7.80
C TYR A 77 10.79 0.50 -9.07
N ASP A 78 10.41 0.99 -10.25
CA ASP A 78 10.84 0.43 -11.54
C ASP A 78 12.36 0.56 -11.74
N GLN A 79 12.97 1.66 -11.28
CA GLN A 79 14.42 1.80 -11.30
C GLN A 79 15.12 0.81 -10.35
N LEU A 80 14.54 0.52 -9.17
CA LEU A 80 15.08 -0.48 -8.25
C LEU A 80 15.02 -1.90 -8.85
N VAL A 81 13.90 -2.26 -9.48
CA VAL A 81 13.74 -3.54 -10.20
C VAL A 81 14.78 -3.65 -11.33
N SER A 82 14.94 -2.57 -12.09
CA SER A 82 15.91 -2.51 -13.19
C SER A 82 17.35 -2.62 -12.71
N LEU A 83 17.69 -1.97 -11.58
CA LEU A 83 19.03 -2.00 -11.00
C LEU A 83 19.41 -3.41 -10.51
N GLU A 84 18.50 -4.12 -9.85
CA GLU A 84 18.77 -5.44 -9.29
C GLU A 84 19.18 -6.48 -10.34
N SER A 85 18.74 -6.31 -11.60
CA SER A 85 19.17 -7.16 -12.72
C SER A 85 20.56 -6.83 -13.29
N LYS A 86 21.14 -5.68 -12.88
CA LYS A 86 22.38 -5.12 -13.45
C LYS A 86 23.54 -5.09 -12.46
N VAL A 87 23.32 -5.33 -11.18
CA VAL A 87 24.40 -5.38 -10.18
C VAL A 87 24.29 -6.65 -9.35
N PRO A 88 25.40 -7.19 -8.81
CA PRO A 88 25.34 -8.29 -7.84
C PRO A 88 24.56 -7.83 -6.58
N PRO A 89 23.31 -8.28 -6.34
CA PRO A 89 22.46 -7.67 -5.30
C PRO A 89 23.03 -7.85 -3.89
N GLN A 90 23.74 -8.95 -3.66
CA GLN A 90 24.43 -9.26 -2.40
C GLN A 90 25.60 -8.31 -2.07
N GLU A 91 26.12 -7.58 -3.06
CA GLU A 91 27.24 -6.64 -2.88
C GLU A 91 26.75 -5.20 -2.65
N VAL A 92 25.43 -4.96 -2.71
CA VAL A 92 24.84 -3.64 -2.47
C VAL A 92 24.83 -3.32 -0.97
N ALA A 93 25.87 -2.64 -0.52
CA ALA A 93 26.07 -2.27 0.89
C ALA A 93 25.38 -0.96 1.32
N VAL A 94 24.11 -0.73 0.92
CA VAL A 94 23.33 0.46 1.31
C VAL A 94 22.42 0.13 2.51
N PRO A 95 22.60 0.72 3.71
CA PRO A 95 21.83 0.37 4.90
C PRO A 95 20.45 1.05 4.91
N PHE A 96 19.49 0.50 4.17
CA PHE A 96 18.12 1.03 4.12
C PHE A 96 17.42 0.85 5.46
N LYS A 97 16.96 1.95 6.07
CA LYS A 97 16.21 1.95 7.34
C LYS A 97 14.78 2.38 7.13
N TRP A 98 13.83 1.53 7.51
CA TRP A 98 12.40 1.81 7.45
C TRP A 98 11.73 1.61 8.80
N LYS A 99 10.81 2.51 9.13
CA LYS A 99 9.92 2.41 10.29
C LYS A 99 8.67 1.61 9.94
N ASP A 100 8.10 0.98 10.95
CA ASP A 100 6.77 0.38 10.86
C ASP A 100 5.72 1.48 10.54
N ALA A 101 4.78 1.20 9.64
CA ALA A 101 3.76 2.14 9.19
C ALA A 101 2.71 2.45 10.28
N PHE A 102 2.45 1.51 11.18
CA PHE A 102 1.44 1.63 12.24
C PHE A 102 2.05 2.01 13.60
N ASP A 103 3.37 2.20 13.66
CA ASP A 103 4.04 2.67 14.87
C ASP A 103 3.59 4.09 15.25
N ARG A 104 2.96 4.19 16.42
CA ARG A 104 2.51 5.46 17.03
C ARG A 104 3.46 5.98 18.10
N GLY A 105 4.69 5.47 18.17
CA GLY A 105 5.64 5.83 19.21
C GLY A 105 5.35 5.15 20.55
N SER A 106 4.80 3.92 20.52
CA SER A 106 4.55 3.15 21.75
C SER A 106 5.88 2.86 22.46
N ILE A 107 5.92 3.18 23.75
CA ILE A 107 7.06 2.92 24.65
C ILE A 107 7.12 1.42 25.03
N PHE A 108 6.05 0.67 24.78
CA PHE A 108 5.92 -0.74 25.13
C PHE A 108 5.90 -1.62 23.87
N GLY A 109 7.07 -2.18 23.53
CA GLY A 109 7.25 -3.44 22.81
C GLY A 109 6.91 -3.47 21.30
N GLY A 110 7.93 -3.60 20.46
CA GLY A 110 7.83 -3.88 19.02
C GLY A 110 9.07 -3.42 18.26
N ARG A 111 9.42 -4.05 17.14
CA ARG A 111 10.50 -3.59 16.26
C ARG A 111 10.01 -2.37 15.49
N MET A 112 10.20 -1.17 16.05
CA MET A 112 9.71 0.11 15.49
C MET A 112 10.41 0.52 14.18
N SER A 113 11.57 -0.07 13.90
CA SER A 113 12.28 0.11 12.64
C SER A 113 13.20 -1.06 12.34
N LEU A 114 13.47 -1.27 11.05
CA LEU A 114 14.38 -2.28 10.55
C LEU A 114 15.40 -1.64 9.60
N THR A 115 16.67 -1.99 9.76
CA THR A 115 17.75 -1.61 8.84
C THR A 115 18.30 -2.86 8.16
N VAL A 116 18.30 -2.87 6.82
CA VAL A 116 18.81 -4.00 6.03
C VAL A 116 19.60 -3.46 4.84
N SER A 117 20.78 -4.03 4.60
CA SER A 117 21.55 -3.77 3.39
C SER A 117 21.12 -4.71 2.27
N SER A 118 19.95 -4.42 1.68
CA SER A 118 19.36 -5.22 0.61
C SER A 118 18.46 -4.37 -0.28
N LEU A 119 18.68 -4.44 -1.60
CA LEU A 119 17.77 -3.84 -2.59
C LEU A 119 16.38 -4.47 -2.52
N ALA A 120 16.29 -5.78 -2.27
CA ALA A 120 15.01 -6.48 -2.13
C ALA A 120 14.20 -5.93 -0.93
N PHE A 121 14.87 -5.60 0.19
CA PHE A 121 14.21 -4.96 1.33
C PHE A 121 13.71 -3.54 1.00
N GLU A 122 14.52 -2.73 0.31
CA GLU A 122 14.08 -1.41 -0.16
C GLU A 122 12.85 -1.53 -1.07
N ARG A 123 12.88 -2.45 -2.04
CA ARG A 123 11.78 -2.72 -2.97
C ARG A 123 10.49 -3.11 -2.23
N VAL A 124 10.57 -4.00 -1.25
CA VAL A 124 9.44 -4.41 -0.41
C VAL A 124 8.81 -3.21 0.29
N CYS A 125 9.63 -2.34 0.89
CA CYS A 125 9.13 -1.17 1.63
C CYS A 125 8.54 -0.11 0.69
N VAL A 126 9.17 0.15 -0.46
CA VAL A 126 8.67 1.08 -1.48
C VAL A 126 7.35 0.56 -2.06
N LEU A 127 7.25 -0.74 -2.32
CA LEU A 127 6.02 -1.35 -2.82
C LEU A 127 4.89 -1.30 -1.79
N PHE A 128 5.19 -1.46 -0.50
CA PHE A 128 4.20 -1.20 0.56
C PHE A 128 3.69 0.24 0.49
N ASN A 129 4.59 1.23 0.36
CA ASN A 129 4.21 2.63 0.26
C ASN A 129 3.41 2.95 -1.02
N ILE A 130 3.65 2.24 -2.11
CA ILE A 130 2.79 2.29 -3.30
C ILE A 130 1.35 1.92 -2.94
N GLY A 131 1.14 0.77 -2.27
CA GLY A 131 -0.19 0.34 -1.84
C GLY A 131 -0.84 1.33 -0.87
N ALA A 132 -0.06 1.88 0.05
CA ALA A 132 -0.51 2.90 0.98
C ALA A 132 -0.93 4.21 0.29
N LEU A 133 -0.13 4.74 -0.63
CA LEU A 133 -0.48 5.92 -1.43
C LEU A 133 -1.71 5.69 -2.30
N GLN A 134 -1.85 4.52 -2.92
CA GLN A 134 -3.04 4.15 -3.69
C GLN A 134 -4.29 4.19 -2.80
N SER A 135 -4.21 3.64 -1.58
CA SER A 135 -5.32 3.70 -0.61
C SER A 135 -5.65 5.13 -0.18
N ALA A 136 -4.62 5.97 0.07
CA ALA A 136 -4.79 7.37 0.45
C ALA A 136 -5.45 8.16 -0.67
N ARG A 137 -4.97 8.01 -1.91
CA ARG A 137 -5.55 8.67 -3.08
C ARG A 137 -7.00 8.24 -3.29
N ALA A 138 -7.31 6.93 -3.18
CA ALA A 138 -8.68 6.44 -3.29
C ALA A 138 -9.61 7.07 -2.23
N ALA A 139 -9.13 7.25 -0.99
CA ALA A 139 -9.90 7.86 0.09
C ALA A 139 -10.15 9.37 -0.10
N HIS A 140 -9.28 10.07 -0.82
CA HIS A 140 -9.39 11.52 -1.07
C HIS A 140 -10.03 11.86 -2.44
N GLU A 141 -10.27 10.86 -3.28
CA GLU A 141 -10.86 11.07 -4.60
C GLU A 141 -12.30 11.58 -4.46
N PRO A 142 -12.70 12.68 -5.15
CA PRO A 142 -14.06 13.19 -5.06
C PRO A 142 -15.02 12.23 -5.76
N LEU A 143 -15.90 11.55 -5.01
CA LEU A 143 -16.75 10.45 -5.54
C LEU A 143 -18.03 10.94 -6.24
N ASP A 144 -17.96 12.09 -6.89
CA ASP A 144 -19.08 12.80 -7.53
C ASP A 144 -19.27 12.40 -9.01
N THR A 145 -18.20 12.07 -9.73
CA THR A 145 -18.26 11.64 -11.13
C THR A 145 -18.18 10.12 -11.29
N GLU A 146 -18.46 9.61 -12.48
CA GLU A 146 -18.24 8.19 -12.79
C GLU A 146 -16.75 7.83 -12.87
N ASP A 147 -15.94 8.71 -13.46
CA ASP A 147 -14.51 8.48 -13.63
C ASP A 147 -13.76 8.48 -12.30
N SER A 148 -14.14 9.38 -11.39
CA SER A 148 -13.55 9.43 -10.05
C SER A 148 -13.90 8.20 -9.20
N LEU A 149 -15.13 7.69 -9.27
CA LEU A 149 -15.51 6.41 -8.65
C LEU A 149 -14.73 5.23 -9.22
N LYS A 150 -14.61 5.14 -10.55
CA LYS A 150 -13.83 4.09 -11.22
C LYS A 150 -12.36 4.17 -10.81
N LEU A 151 -11.80 5.38 -10.70
CA LEU A 151 -10.42 5.58 -10.27
C LEU A 151 -10.23 5.15 -8.81
N ALA A 152 -11.09 5.57 -7.88
CA ALA A 152 -11.01 5.15 -6.49
C ALA A 152 -11.10 3.63 -6.34
N ALA A 153 -12.02 2.98 -7.06
CA ALA A 153 -12.20 1.53 -7.02
C ALA A 153 -10.97 0.81 -7.60
N LYS A 154 -10.42 1.30 -8.72
CA LYS A 154 -9.19 0.80 -9.33
C LYS A 154 -8.02 0.91 -8.36
N LEU A 155 -7.83 2.05 -7.72
CA LEU A 155 -6.74 2.27 -6.77
C LEU A 155 -6.86 1.34 -5.56
N CYS A 156 -8.07 1.10 -5.04
CA CYS A 156 -8.29 0.11 -3.99
C CYS A 156 -7.93 -1.32 -4.44
N GLN A 157 -8.32 -1.72 -5.65
CA GLN A 157 -7.95 -3.03 -6.21
C GLN A 157 -6.44 -3.16 -6.42
N GLN A 158 -5.78 -2.10 -6.90
CA GLN A 158 -4.32 -2.07 -7.06
C GLN A 158 -3.62 -2.22 -5.71
N ALA A 159 -4.08 -1.50 -4.68
CA ALA A 159 -3.55 -1.62 -3.32
C ALA A 159 -3.74 -3.04 -2.76
N ALA A 160 -4.92 -3.64 -2.95
CA ALA A 160 -5.18 -5.03 -2.56
C ALA A 160 -4.23 -6.01 -3.26
N GLY A 161 -3.97 -5.82 -4.55
CA GLY A 161 -3.03 -6.63 -5.33
C GLY A 161 -1.59 -6.47 -4.84
N VAL A 162 -1.17 -5.25 -4.53
CA VAL A 162 0.14 -4.94 -3.94
C VAL A 162 0.34 -5.68 -2.61
N PHE A 163 -0.59 -5.56 -1.67
CA PHE A 163 -0.47 -6.23 -0.37
C PHE A 163 -0.54 -7.76 -0.50
N THR A 164 -1.34 -8.28 -1.44
CA THR A 164 -1.38 -9.71 -1.76
C THR A 164 -0.04 -10.21 -2.30
N HIS A 165 0.59 -9.46 -3.20
CA HIS A 165 1.90 -9.79 -3.74
C HIS A 165 2.95 -9.81 -2.63
N LEU A 166 3.01 -8.75 -1.81
CA LEU A 166 3.92 -8.66 -0.68
C LEU A 166 3.76 -9.82 0.29
N LYS A 167 2.51 -10.23 0.61
CA LYS A 167 2.24 -11.39 1.48
C LYS A 167 2.96 -12.65 0.99
N GLY A 168 3.00 -12.87 -0.32
CA GLY A 168 3.61 -14.05 -0.93
C GLY A 168 5.13 -13.98 -1.08
N THR A 169 5.73 -12.78 -1.04
CA THR A 169 7.14 -12.58 -1.40
C THR A 169 8.01 -12.03 -0.26
N VAL A 170 7.43 -11.41 0.77
CA VAL A 170 8.17 -10.70 1.83
C VAL A 170 9.18 -11.59 2.56
N LEU A 171 8.81 -12.84 2.90
CA LEU A 171 9.70 -13.76 3.60
C LEU A 171 10.85 -14.30 2.72
N LEU A 172 10.67 -14.25 1.40
CA LEU A 172 11.72 -14.61 0.44
C LEU A 172 12.69 -13.45 0.22
N ALA A 173 12.18 -12.21 0.22
CA ALA A 173 12.96 -11.00 -0.02
C ALA A 173 13.68 -10.48 1.23
N VAL A 174 13.13 -10.73 2.42
CA VAL A 174 13.67 -10.27 3.70
C VAL A 174 14.08 -11.48 4.52
N HIS A 175 15.38 -11.80 4.51
CA HIS A 175 15.97 -12.96 5.21
C HIS A 175 16.09 -12.79 6.74
N GLN A 176 15.15 -12.04 7.35
CA GLN A 176 15.02 -11.84 8.79
C GLN A 176 13.60 -11.37 9.12
N ASP A 177 13.24 -11.36 10.40
CA ASP A 177 11.91 -10.93 10.83
C ASP A 177 11.62 -9.48 10.42
N PRO A 178 10.57 -9.25 9.59
CA PRO A 178 10.19 -7.91 9.15
C PRO A 178 9.52 -7.12 10.27
N THR A 179 9.27 -5.83 10.03
CA THR A 179 8.41 -5.03 10.91
C THR A 179 6.96 -5.54 10.86
N PRO A 180 6.16 -5.38 11.94
CA PRO A 180 4.78 -5.88 12.01
C PRO A 180 3.88 -5.54 10.81
N ASP A 181 4.03 -4.35 10.23
CA ASP A 181 3.32 -3.91 9.03
C ASP A 181 3.55 -4.79 7.78
N LEU A 182 4.71 -5.42 7.70
CA LEU A 182 5.15 -6.31 6.62
C LEU A 182 4.96 -7.79 6.97
N ALA A 183 4.41 -8.12 8.14
CA ALA A 183 4.08 -9.50 8.48
C ALA A 183 3.00 -10.05 7.51
N PRO A 184 3.09 -11.31 7.06
CA PRO A 184 2.11 -11.88 6.13
C PRO A 184 0.65 -11.79 6.61
N ASP A 185 0.41 -11.91 7.91
CA ASP A 185 -0.93 -11.78 8.49
C ASP A 185 -1.46 -10.35 8.39
N THR A 186 -0.62 -9.35 8.62
CA THR A 186 -0.94 -7.93 8.43
C THR A 186 -1.25 -7.66 6.96
N LEU A 187 -0.37 -8.10 6.06
CA LEU A 187 -0.55 -7.91 4.62
C LEU A 187 -1.83 -8.59 4.09
N ALA A 188 -2.21 -9.73 4.64
CA ALA A 188 -3.48 -10.39 4.33
C ALA A 188 -4.69 -9.55 4.76
N ALA A 189 -4.65 -8.99 5.98
CA ALA A 189 -5.72 -8.13 6.48
C ALA A 189 -5.85 -6.84 5.66
N LEU A 190 -4.72 -6.21 5.30
CA LEU A 190 -4.69 -5.01 4.45
C LEU A 190 -5.21 -5.29 3.04
N ALA A 191 -4.79 -6.41 2.43
CA ALA A 191 -5.29 -6.81 1.12
C ALA A 191 -6.82 -6.99 1.12
N GLN A 192 -7.35 -7.69 2.13
CA GLN A 192 -8.78 -7.94 2.25
C GLN A 192 -9.58 -6.66 2.54
N LEU A 193 -9.05 -5.78 3.39
CA LEU A 193 -9.66 -4.47 3.65
C LEU A 193 -9.77 -3.65 2.37
N MET A 194 -8.68 -3.57 1.59
CA MET A 194 -8.69 -2.80 0.35
C MET A 194 -9.63 -3.39 -0.70
N LEU A 195 -9.76 -4.71 -0.76
CA LEU A 195 -10.71 -5.39 -1.64
C LEU A 195 -12.17 -5.09 -1.24
N ALA A 196 -12.48 -5.10 0.05
CA ALA A 196 -13.80 -4.73 0.55
C ALA A 196 -14.16 -3.26 0.23
N GLN A 197 -13.20 -2.33 0.38
CA GLN A 197 -13.39 -0.93 0.01
C GLN A 197 -13.59 -0.72 -1.50
N ALA A 198 -12.92 -1.51 -2.34
CA ALA A 198 -13.17 -1.51 -3.78
C ALA A 198 -14.61 -1.95 -4.11
N GLN A 199 -15.09 -3.01 -3.44
CA GLN A 199 -16.45 -3.51 -3.60
C GLN A 199 -17.50 -2.50 -3.10
N GLU A 200 -17.20 -1.75 -2.03
CA GLU A 200 -18.05 -0.67 -1.55
C GLU A 200 -18.25 0.42 -2.61
N LEU A 201 -17.16 0.84 -3.27
CA LEU A 201 -17.22 1.85 -4.34
C LEU A 201 -18.03 1.36 -5.55
N ILE A 202 -17.92 0.07 -5.88
CA ILE A 202 -18.74 -0.56 -6.93
C ILE A 202 -20.21 -0.58 -6.54
N ALA A 203 -20.53 -0.96 -5.30
CA ALA A 203 -21.89 -0.95 -4.79
C ALA A 203 -22.51 0.46 -4.80
N TYR A 204 -21.75 1.46 -4.35
CA TYR A 204 -22.15 2.85 -4.38
C TYR A 204 -22.46 3.30 -5.82
N LYS A 205 -21.60 2.94 -6.80
CA LYS A 205 -21.87 3.20 -8.22
C LYS A 205 -23.17 2.52 -8.69
N CYS A 206 -23.37 1.24 -8.37
CA CYS A 206 -24.57 0.51 -8.77
C CYS A 206 -25.86 1.15 -8.21
N ILE A 207 -25.82 1.63 -6.96
CA ILE A 207 -26.94 2.34 -6.33
C ILE A 207 -27.17 3.69 -7.01
N ARG A 208 -26.10 4.48 -7.20
CA ARG A 208 -26.18 5.82 -7.82
C ARG A 208 -26.69 5.77 -9.26
N ASP A 209 -26.29 4.76 -10.01
CA ASP A 209 -26.70 4.57 -11.41
C ASP A 209 -28.09 3.91 -11.52
N GLU A 210 -28.82 3.75 -10.41
CA GLU A 210 -30.17 3.17 -10.34
C GLU A 210 -30.28 1.80 -11.05
N MET A 211 -29.25 0.96 -10.88
CA MET A 211 -29.25 -0.38 -11.46
C MET A 211 -30.36 -1.26 -10.87
N LYS A 212 -30.69 -2.35 -11.56
CA LYS A 212 -31.71 -3.32 -11.10
C LYS A 212 -31.47 -3.72 -9.64
N GLU A 213 -32.50 -3.67 -8.81
CA GLU A 213 -32.41 -3.96 -7.36
C GLU A 213 -31.76 -5.33 -7.08
N SER A 214 -32.15 -6.37 -7.81
CA SER A 214 -31.52 -7.70 -7.70
C SER A 214 -30.02 -7.74 -8.01
N MET A 215 -29.50 -6.79 -8.79
CA MET A 215 -28.06 -6.62 -9.03
C MET A 215 -27.42 -5.87 -7.85
N VAL A 216 -28.04 -4.78 -7.39
CA VAL A 216 -27.59 -4.02 -6.22
C VAL A 216 -27.51 -4.92 -4.98
N ALA A 217 -28.52 -5.76 -4.74
CA ALA A 217 -28.55 -6.72 -3.64
C ALA A 217 -27.36 -7.68 -3.67
N LYS A 218 -27.03 -8.24 -4.84
CA LYS A 218 -25.88 -9.15 -5.01
C LYS A 218 -24.55 -8.44 -4.76
N VAL A 219 -24.39 -7.23 -5.29
CA VAL A 219 -23.17 -6.44 -5.11
C VAL A 219 -23.00 -6.05 -3.64
N CYS A 220 -24.09 -5.70 -2.94
CA CYS A 220 -24.06 -5.41 -1.52
C CYS A 220 -23.79 -6.65 -0.66
N ALA A 221 -24.35 -7.81 -1.03
CA ALA A 221 -24.09 -9.08 -0.34
C ALA A 221 -22.60 -9.46 -0.43
N ALA A 222 -21.98 -9.29 -1.61
CA ALA A 222 -20.54 -9.48 -1.76
C ALA A 222 -19.71 -8.48 -0.92
N GLY A 223 -20.18 -7.22 -0.81
CA GLY A 223 -19.55 -6.23 0.07
C GLY A 223 -19.60 -6.63 1.55
N GLU A 224 -20.72 -7.20 2.00
CA GLU A 224 -20.88 -7.74 3.36
C GLU A 224 -19.89 -8.87 3.63
N GLU A 225 -19.79 -9.85 2.73
CA GLU A 225 -18.89 -10.99 2.84
C GLU A 225 -17.42 -10.51 2.92
N MET A 226 -17.03 -9.60 2.03
CA MET A 226 -15.67 -9.07 1.99
C MET A 226 -15.29 -8.29 3.25
N TYR A 227 -16.21 -7.49 3.80
CA TYR A 227 -16.00 -6.79 5.07
C TYR A 227 -15.99 -7.74 6.27
N ALA A 228 -16.80 -8.80 6.25
CA ALA A 228 -16.78 -9.84 7.26
C ALA A 228 -15.41 -10.55 7.31
N ASP A 229 -14.85 -10.88 6.15
CA ASP A 229 -13.52 -11.47 6.06
C ASP A 229 -12.41 -10.51 6.49
N ALA A 230 -12.49 -9.23 6.10
CA ALA A 230 -11.56 -8.21 6.56
C ALA A 230 -11.58 -8.10 8.09
N LEU A 231 -12.78 -7.99 8.68
CA LEU A 231 -12.96 -7.89 10.12
C LEU A 231 -12.39 -9.11 10.85
N ARG A 232 -12.66 -10.32 10.35
CA ARG A 232 -12.16 -11.57 10.93
C ARG A 232 -10.63 -11.61 10.95
N LEU A 233 -9.97 -11.19 9.88
CA LEU A 233 -8.51 -11.11 9.82
C LEU A 233 -7.95 -10.06 10.78
N MET A 234 -8.54 -8.86 10.78
CA MET A 234 -8.11 -7.75 11.62
C MET A 234 -8.30 -8.01 13.12
N GLN A 235 -9.29 -8.82 13.50
CA GLN A 235 -9.56 -9.19 14.89
C GLN A 235 -8.64 -10.29 15.45
N ARG A 236 -7.69 -10.83 14.67
CA ARG A 236 -6.70 -11.77 15.22
C ARG A 236 -5.92 -11.08 16.33
N GLU A 237 -5.71 -11.77 17.47
CA GLU A 237 -5.11 -11.17 18.68
C GLU A 237 -3.75 -10.49 18.41
N ALA A 238 -2.94 -11.06 17.51
CA ALA A 238 -1.66 -10.50 17.12
C ALA A 238 -1.76 -9.16 16.38
N LEU A 239 -2.89 -8.86 15.73
CA LEU A 239 -3.08 -7.67 14.90
C LEU A 239 -3.89 -6.58 15.58
N LYS A 240 -4.73 -6.90 16.58
CA LYS A 240 -5.56 -5.89 17.28
C LYS A 240 -4.78 -4.65 17.76
N PRO A 241 -3.56 -4.77 18.32
CA PRO A 241 -2.81 -3.60 18.77
C PRO A 241 -2.30 -2.70 17.64
N LEU A 242 -2.27 -3.20 16.40
CA LEU A 242 -1.73 -2.49 15.23
C LEU A 242 -2.68 -1.39 14.73
N TRP A 243 -3.99 -1.65 14.77
CA TRP A 243 -4.99 -0.80 14.14
C TRP A 243 -5.26 0.49 14.91
N ASP A 244 -5.71 1.55 14.21
CA ASP A 244 -6.29 2.70 14.92
C ASP A 244 -7.52 2.24 15.70
N ARG A 245 -7.76 2.93 16.82
CA ARG A 245 -8.80 2.56 17.79
C ARG A 245 -10.16 2.34 17.14
N ASP A 246 -10.44 3.10 16.09
CA ASP A 246 -11.76 3.15 15.48
C ASP A 246 -11.87 2.27 14.21
N TRP A 247 -10.76 1.74 13.67
CA TRP A 247 -10.77 0.94 12.42
C TRP A 247 -11.66 -0.30 12.52
N LEU A 248 -11.52 -1.08 13.60
CA LEU A 248 -12.34 -2.28 13.80
C LEU A 248 -13.84 -1.94 13.86
N ALA A 249 -14.19 -0.80 14.48
CA ALA A 249 -15.56 -0.34 14.56
C ALA A 249 -16.07 0.12 13.19
N VAL A 250 -15.26 0.85 12.42
CA VAL A 250 -15.60 1.28 11.05
C VAL A 250 -15.85 0.07 10.14
N VAL A 251 -14.96 -0.93 10.17
CA VAL A 251 -15.09 -2.14 9.34
C VAL A 251 -16.34 -2.94 9.74
N ALA A 252 -16.61 -3.09 11.04
CA ALA A 252 -17.83 -3.75 11.52
C ALA A 252 -19.11 -2.99 11.14
N ALA A 253 -19.09 -1.66 11.21
CA ALA A 253 -20.20 -0.82 10.80
C ALA A 253 -20.46 -0.93 9.30
N LYS A 254 -19.41 -0.91 8.46
CA LYS A 254 -19.51 -1.11 7.01
C LYS A 254 -20.08 -2.49 6.69
N GLN A 255 -19.60 -3.57 7.34
CA GLN A 255 -20.18 -4.90 7.21
C GLN A 255 -21.71 -4.90 7.49
N ALA A 256 -22.12 -4.34 8.63
CA ALA A 256 -23.53 -4.30 9.02
C ALA A 256 -24.38 -3.45 8.05
N ALA A 257 -23.84 -2.34 7.57
CA ALA A 257 -24.50 -1.50 6.56
C ALA A 257 -24.71 -2.27 5.25
N PHE A 258 -23.68 -2.97 4.77
CA PHE A 258 -23.77 -3.80 3.56
C PHE A 258 -24.76 -4.94 3.70
N ARG A 259 -24.86 -5.56 4.89
CA ARG A 259 -25.90 -6.54 5.20
C ARG A 259 -27.30 -5.93 5.08
N GLY A 260 -27.50 -4.73 5.64
CA GLY A 260 -28.76 -4.01 5.58
C GLY A 260 -29.15 -3.63 4.15
N LEU A 261 -28.20 -3.11 3.36
CA LEU A 261 -28.40 -2.78 1.96
C LEU A 261 -28.75 -4.03 1.12
N ALA A 262 -28.04 -5.14 1.34
CA ALA A 262 -28.34 -6.39 0.64
C ALA A 262 -29.79 -6.86 0.87
N GLN A 263 -30.32 -6.71 2.09
CA GLN A 263 -31.71 -7.05 2.42
C GLN A 263 -32.73 -6.03 1.92
N LEU A 264 -32.36 -4.75 1.87
CA LEU A 264 -33.24 -3.68 1.38
C LEU A 264 -33.56 -3.83 -0.11
N TYR A 265 -32.59 -4.26 -0.92
CA TYR A 265 -32.71 -4.43 -2.36
C TYR A 265 -33.04 -5.88 -2.80
N ALA A 266 -33.22 -6.80 -1.84
CA ALA A 266 -33.45 -8.22 -2.08
C ALA A 266 -34.81 -8.53 -2.72
#